data_AF-A0A7L3LHU6-F1
#
_entry.id   AF-A0A7L3LHU6-F1
#
_cell.length_a   1.000
_cell.length_b   1.000
_cell.length_c   1.000
_cell.angle_alpha   90.00
_cell.angle_beta   90.00
_cell.angle_gamma   90.00
#
_symmetry.space_group_name_H-M   'P 1'
#
loop_
_entity.id
_entity.type
_entity.pdbx_description
1 polymer ?
#
loop_
_entity_poly.entity_id
_entity_poly.type
_entity_poly.pdbx_seq_one_letter_code
_entity_poly.pdbx_strand_id
1 'polypeptide(L)'
;LTEESVPQTQVDRRKRSPYFSSRYSKEAPSPPRRKAFRKWTPPRSPFNLVQETLFHDPWKLLIATIFLNKTAGKMAIPVLWEFLRRYPSPHSARAADWKEMSELLRPLGLYELRAKTIIKFSG
;
A
#
# COMPACT_ATOMS: atom_id res chain seq x y z
N LEU A 1 0.98 60.16 -2.51
CA LEU A 1 2.41 59.86 -2.79
C LEU A 1 2.88 59.05 -1.59
N THR A 2 3.07 57.74 -1.63
CA THR A 2 3.48 56.85 -2.72
C THR A 2 3.00 55.42 -2.38
N GLU A 3 2.36 54.75 -3.34
CA GLU A 3 2.11 53.31 -3.28
C GLU A 3 3.44 52.57 -3.51
N GLU A 4 3.92 51.82 -2.53
CA GLU A 4 5.05 50.92 -2.71
C GLU A 4 4.56 49.58 -3.26
N SER A 5 4.78 49.40 -4.57
CA SER A 5 4.55 48.16 -5.31
C SER A 5 5.46 47.04 -4.82
N VAL A 6 4.88 45.97 -4.27
CA VAL A 6 5.58 44.72 -3.98
C VAL A 6 6.08 44.12 -5.30
N PRO A 7 7.38 43.79 -5.46
CA PRO A 7 7.87 43.21 -6.69
C PRO A 7 7.33 41.78 -6.83
N GLN A 8 6.42 41.59 -7.79
CA GLN A 8 5.99 40.26 -8.24
C GLN A 8 7.19 39.52 -8.82
N THR A 9 7.74 38.59 -8.05
CA THR A 9 8.76 37.65 -8.52
C THR A 9 8.17 36.80 -9.63
N GLN A 10 8.60 37.01 -10.88
CA GLN A 10 8.27 36.14 -11.99
C GLN A 10 8.72 34.71 -11.68
N VAL A 11 7.76 33.85 -11.39
CA VAL A 11 8.01 32.43 -11.13
C VAL A 11 8.25 31.77 -12.47
N ASP A 12 9.52 31.75 -12.86
CA ASP A 12 9.99 31.00 -14.03
C ASP A 12 9.47 29.55 -13.94
N ARG A 13 8.88 29.06 -15.03
CA ARG A 13 8.08 27.83 -15.10
C ARG A 13 8.99 26.60 -15.06
N ARG A 14 9.69 26.43 -13.94
CA ARG A 14 10.64 25.32 -13.72
C ARG A 14 9.86 24.00 -13.72
N LYS A 15 10.27 23.09 -14.60
CA LYS A 15 9.70 21.72 -14.69
C LYS A 15 9.94 20.86 -13.44
N ARG A 16 10.77 21.31 -12.49
CA ARG A 16 11.06 20.60 -11.22
C ARG A 16 11.25 21.61 -10.08
N SER A 17 10.87 21.20 -8.87
CA SER A 17 11.00 22.02 -7.68
C SER A 17 12.48 22.31 -7.35
N PRO A 18 12.77 23.39 -6.58
CA PRO A 18 14.13 23.72 -6.14
C PRO A 18 14.84 22.57 -5.41
N TYR A 19 14.06 21.74 -4.69
CA TYR A 19 14.53 20.60 -3.92
C TYR A 19 14.93 19.39 -4.77
N PHE A 20 14.46 19.32 -6.02
CA PHE A 20 14.79 18.24 -6.96
C PHE A 20 15.78 18.71 -8.04
N SER A 21 16.53 19.78 -7.76
CA SER A 21 17.54 20.29 -8.70
C SER A 21 18.80 19.43 -8.67
N SER A 22 19.26 19.03 -9.86
CA SER A 22 20.44 18.17 -10.06
C SER A 22 21.75 18.77 -9.53
N ARG A 23 21.77 20.05 -9.13
CA ARG A 23 22.98 20.74 -8.66
C ARG A 23 23.35 20.40 -7.22
N TYR A 24 22.41 19.93 -6.40
CA TYR A 24 22.69 19.44 -5.04
C TYR A 24 23.26 18.01 -4.99
N SER A 25 23.49 17.38 -6.14
CA SER A 25 23.96 15.99 -6.20
C SER A 25 25.45 15.80 -5.90
N LYS A 26 26.27 16.87 -5.84
CA LYS A 26 27.72 16.75 -5.61
C LYS A 26 28.11 16.63 -4.13
N GLU A 27 27.40 17.31 -3.23
CA GLU A 27 27.61 17.19 -1.76
C GLU A 27 26.56 16.31 -1.07
N ALA A 28 25.54 15.82 -1.80
CA ALA A 28 24.56 14.92 -1.23
C ALA A 28 25.23 13.62 -0.75
N PRO A 29 24.88 13.11 0.44
CA PRO A 29 25.27 11.78 0.84
C PRO A 29 24.91 10.81 -0.29
N SER A 30 25.87 9.97 -0.68
CA SER A 30 25.61 8.94 -1.69
C SER A 30 24.34 8.18 -1.30
N PRO A 31 23.39 7.94 -2.24
CA PRO A 31 22.18 7.18 -1.95
C PRO A 31 22.58 5.90 -1.21
N PRO A 32 21.82 5.49 -0.17
CA PRO A 32 22.18 4.32 0.61
C PRO A 32 22.45 3.18 -0.36
N ARG A 33 23.71 2.71 -0.39
CA ARG A 33 24.12 1.57 -1.21
C ARG A 33 23.16 0.46 -0.85
N ARG A 34 22.27 0.08 -1.78
CA ARG A 34 21.34 -1.03 -1.58
C ARG A 34 22.22 -2.22 -1.22
N LYS A 35 22.25 -2.60 0.06
CA LYS A 35 23.05 -3.73 0.51
C LYS A 35 22.63 -4.90 -0.37
N ALA A 36 23.63 -5.53 -1.01
CA ALA A 36 23.44 -6.64 -1.93
C ALA A 36 22.37 -7.60 -1.40
N PHE A 37 21.45 -8.01 -2.28
CA PHE A 37 20.25 -8.87 -2.13
C PHE A 37 20.24 -9.86 -0.95
N ARG A 38 20.35 -9.38 0.29
CA ARG A 38 20.06 -10.17 1.48
C ARG A 38 18.56 -10.28 1.55
N LYS A 39 18.06 -11.51 1.58
CA LYS A 39 16.64 -11.80 1.81
C LYS A 39 16.21 -11.06 3.07
N TRP A 40 15.41 -10.01 2.89
CA TRP A 40 14.95 -9.16 3.98
C TRP A 40 13.88 -9.92 4.76
N THR A 41 14.12 -10.11 6.05
CA THR A 41 13.15 -10.64 7.00
C THR A 41 12.83 -9.53 7.99
N PRO A 42 11.58 -9.03 8.02
CA PRO A 42 11.22 -7.97 8.95
C PRO A 42 11.33 -8.51 10.39
N PRO A 43 11.88 -7.71 11.33
CA PRO A 43 11.89 -8.07 12.74
C PRO A 43 10.47 -8.10 13.29
N ARG A 44 10.25 -8.91 14.33
CA ARG A 44 8.97 -8.93 15.06
C ARG A 44 8.88 -7.72 15.99
N SER A 45 7.77 -7.00 15.91
CA SER A 45 7.51 -5.83 16.74
C SER A 45 6.63 -6.21 17.94
N PRO A 46 6.56 -5.37 19.00
CA PRO A 46 5.62 -5.61 20.10
C PRO A 46 4.15 -5.45 19.69
N PHE A 47 3.87 -4.95 18.47
CA PHE A 47 2.53 -4.65 17.98
C PHE A 47 1.85 -5.82 17.26
N ASN A 48 2.60 -6.89 16.94
CA ASN A 48 2.09 -8.10 16.29
C ASN A 48 1.27 -7.81 15.04
N LEU A 49 1.79 -6.96 14.15
CA LEU A 49 1.13 -6.63 12.91
C LEU A 49 0.98 -7.87 12.02
N VAL A 50 -0.18 -8.05 11.37
CA VAL A 50 -0.43 -9.21 10.49
C VAL A 50 0.56 -9.27 9.31
N GLN A 51 1.12 -8.13 8.91
CA GLN A 51 2.15 -8.03 7.89
C GLN A 51 3.44 -8.76 8.28
N GLU A 52 3.76 -8.84 9.58
CA GLU A 52 4.95 -9.54 10.08
C GLU A 52 4.86 -11.05 9.91
N THR A 53 3.65 -11.62 9.74
CA THR A 53 3.46 -13.05 9.47
C THR A 53 3.33 -13.33 7.98
N LEU A 54 2.78 -12.39 7.21
CA LEU A 54 2.48 -12.56 5.79
C LEU A 54 3.61 -12.08 4.84
N PHE A 55 4.69 -11.48 5.35
CA PHE A 55 5.74 -10.86 4.51
C PHE A 55 6.39 -11.78 3.47
N HIS A 56 6.35 -13.09 3.68
CA HIS A 56 6.88 -14.08 2.73
C HIS A 56 6.07 -14.15 1.44
N ASP A 57 4.80 -13.75 1.47
CA ASP A 57 3.86 -13.77 0.36
C ASP A 57 3.32 -12.34 0.13
N PRO A 58 3.90 -11.58 -0.80
CA PRO A 58 3.50 -10.20 -1.06
C PRO A 58 2.02 -10.04 -1.40
N TRP A 59 1.42 -11.02 -2.09
CA TRP A 59 0.01 -10.96 -2.43
C TRP A 59 -0.85 -11.10 -1.18
N LYS A 60 -0.61 -12.11 -0.33
CA LYS A 60 -1.35 -12.26 0.94
C LYS A 60 -1.19 -11.06 1.85
N LEU A 61 0.01 -10.48 1.92
CA LEU A 61 0.27 -9.27 2.68
C LEU A 61 -0.59 -8.11 2.16
N LEU A 62 -0.67 -7.90 0.84
CA LEU A 62 -1.46 -6.83 0.26
C LEU A 62 -2.98 -7.08 0.40
N ILE A 63 -3.44 -8.33 0.28
CA ILE A 63 -4.82 -8.69 0.62
C ILE A 63 -5.14 -8.31 2.08
N ALA A 64 -4.24 -8.59 3.03
CA ALA A 64 -4.42 -8.18 4.41
C ALA A 64 -4.60 -6.66 4.55
N THR A 65 -3.87 -5.85 3.78
CA THR A 65 -4.05 -4.39 3.77
C THR A 65 -5.42 -3.97 3.23
N ILE A 66 -5.94 -4.64 2.20
CA ILE A 66 -7.29 -4.40 1.67
C ILE A 66 -8.36 -4.73 2.71
N PHE A 67 -8.17 -5.81 3.47
CA PHE A 67 -9.06 -6.21 4.56
C PHE A 67 -9.08 -5.19 5.70
N LEU A 68 -7.95 -4.56 6.00
CA LEU A 68 -7.80 -3.57 7.07
C LEU A 68 -8.28 -2.16 6.68
N ASN A 69 -8.60 -1.91 5.39
CA ASN A 69 -9.13 -0.62 4.96
C ASN A 69 -10.44 -0.29 5.70
N LYS A 70 -10.39 0.74 6.54
CA LYS A 70 -11.51 1.24 7.37
C LYS A 70 -12.21 0.13 8.18
N THR A 71 -11.49 -0.95 8.52
CA THR A 71 -12.01 -2.10 9.26
C THR A 71 -11.06 -2.44 10.40
N ALA A 72 -11.58 -2.64 11.61
CA ALA A 72 -10.76 -3.02 12.75
C ALA A 72 -10.13 -4.42 12.57
N GLY A 73 -8.84 -4.56 12.90
CA GLY A 73 -8.12 -5.82 12.76
C GLY A 73 -8.78 -6.99 13.50
N LYS A 74 -9.38 -6.73 14.67
CA LYS A 74 -10.13 -7.73 15.45
C LYS A 74 -11.26 -8.41 14.65
N MET A 75 -11.89 -7.68 13.74
CA MET A 75 -12.94 -8.21 12.86
C MET A 75 -12.37 -8.74 11.54
N ALA A 76 -11.39 -8.05 10.97
CA ALA A 76 -10.85 -8.36 9.65
C ALA A 76 -9.98 -9.62 9.63
N ILE A 77 -9.15 -9.85 10.66
CA ILE A 77 -8.14 -10.93 10.67
C ILE A 77 -8.79 -12.34 10.64
N PRO A 78 -9.85 -12.65 11.42
CA PRO A 78 -10.50 -13.96 11.32
C PRO A 78 -11.06 -14.25 9.91
N VAL A 79 -11.71 -13.26 9.30
CA VAL A 79 -12.28 -13.39 7.94
C VAL A 79 -11.17 -13.45 6.89
N LEU A 80 -10.04 -12.76 7.09
CA LEU A 80 -8.86 -12.88 6.22
C LEU A 80 -8.34 -14.32 6.18
N TRP A 81 -8.27 -15.01 7.31
CA TRP A 81 -7.82 -16.40 7.34
C TRP A 81 -8.80 -17.36 6.66
N GLU A 82 -10.11 -17.16 6.82
CA GLU A 82 -11.12 -17.90 6.05
C GLU A 82 -10.97 -17.63 4.54
N PHE A 83 -10.83 -16.36 4.17
CA PHE A 83 -10.60 -15.95 2.78
C PHE A 83 -9.36 -16.63 2.19
N LEU A 84 -8.23 -16.63 2.90
CA LEU A 84 -6.98 -17.25 2.42
C LEU A 84 -7.03 -18.77 2.39
N ARG A 85 -7.92 -19.40 3.18
CA ARG A 85 -8.21 -20.84 3.04
C ARG A 85 -8.99 -21.13 1.76
N ARG A 86 -10.00 -20.32 1.44
CA ARG A 86 -10.81 -20.47 0.22
C ARG A 86 -10.08 -20.06 -1.06
N TYR A 87 -9.26 -19.01 -0.98
CA TYR A 87 -8.52 -18.43 -2.09
C TYR A 87 -7.03 -18.34 -1.72
N PRO A 88 -6.26 -19.43 -1.84
CA PRO A 88 -4.88 -19.48 -1.37
C PRO A 88 -3.88 -18.72 -2.26
N SER A 89 -4.29 -18.27 -3.45
CA SER A 89 -3.42 -17.64 -4.45
C SER A 89 -4.14 -16.52 -5.25
N PRO A 90 -3.39 -15.62 -5.93
CA PRO A 90 -3.97 -14.63 -6.82
C PRO A 90 -4.80 -15.27 -7.94
N HIS A 91 -4.33 -16.40 -8.49
CA HIS A 91 -5.01 -17.14 -9.56
C HIS A 91 -6.40 -17.63 -9.14
N SER A 92 -6.53 -18.16 -7.92
CA SER A 92 -7.83 -18.56 -7.36
C SER A 92 -8.72 -17.37 -7.07
N ALA A 93 -8.16 -16.25 -6.59
CA ALA A 93 -8.94 -15.07 -6.25
C ALA A 93 -9.47 -14.33 -7.50
N ARG A 94 -8.68 -14.22 -8.57
CA ARG A 94 -9.11 -13.55 -9.81
C ARG A 94 -10.18 -14.33 -10.57
N ALA A 95 -10.20 -15.65 -10.44
CA ALA A 95 -11.16 -16.53 -11.12
C ALA A 95 -12.47 -16.68 -10.34
N ALA A 96 -12.54 -16.15 -9.11
CA ALA A 96 -13.71 -16.25 -8.26
C ALA A 96 -14.86 -15.34 -8.73
N ASP A 97 -16.09 -15.74 -8.42
CA ASP A 97 -17.24 -14.84 -8.54
C ASP A 97 -17.21 -13.82 -7.40
N TRP A 98 -17.35 -12.54 -7.77
CA TRP A 98 -17.33 -11.44 -6.80
C TRP A 98 -18.54 -11.51 -5.86
N LYS A 99 -19.69 -12.05 -6.29
CA LYS A 99 -20.88 -12.15 -5.43
C LYS A 99 -20.63 -13.13 -4.28
N GLU A 100 -20.13 -14.33 -4.58
CA GLU A 100 -19.76 -15.30 -3.55
C GLU A 100 -18.67 -14.78 -2.61
N MET A 101 -17.66 -14.09 -3.15
CA MET A 101 -16.63 -13.46 -2.33
C MET A 101 -17.22 -12.37 -1.43
N SER A 102 -18.17 -11.59 -1.94
CA SER A 102 -18.82 -10.52 -1.18
C SER A 102 -19.62 -11.04 0.00
N GLU A 103 -20.21 -12.24 -0.10
CA GLU A 103 -20.91 -12.88 1.03
C GLU A 103 -19.96 -13.16 2.20
N LEU A 104 -18.75 -13.64 1.91
CA LEU A 104 -17.72 -13.84 2.94
C LEU A 104 -17.29 -12.52 3.58
N LEU A 105 -17.23 -11.43 2.80
CA LEU A 105 -16.80 -10.11 3.26
C LEU A 105 -17.91 -9.30 3.92
N ARG A 106 -19.18 -9.73 3.79
CA ARG A 106 -20.38 -9.04 4.29
C ARG A 106 -20.26 -8.49 5.71
N PRO A 107 -19.79 -9.25 6.72
CA PRO A 107 -19.70 -8.74 8.10
C PRO A 107 -18.68 -7.60 8.29
N LEU A 108 -17.78 -7.37 7.33
CA LEU A 108 -16.77 -6.33 7.42
C LEU A 108 -17.27 -4.97 6.89
N GLY A 109 -18.39 -4.92 6.16
CA GLY A 109 -18.83 -3.75 5.39
C GLY A 109 -18.09 -3.60 4.05
N LEU A 110 -18.41 -2.60 3.21
CA LEU A 110 -17.73 -2.34 1.93
C LEU A 110 -17.50 -3.60 1.05
N TYR A 111 -18.35 -4.61 1.19
CA TYR A 111 -18.04 -5.98 0.81
C TYR A 111 -18.02 -6.17 -0.71
N GLU A 112 -18.95 -5.54 -1.43
CA GLU A 112 -18.94 -5.58 -2.89
C GLU A 112 -17.71 -4.85 -3.47
N LEU A 113 -17.42 -3.66 -2.96
CA LEU A 113 -16.27 -2.86 -3.39
C LEU A 113 -14.98 -3.63 -3.16
N ARG A 114 -14.82 -4.24 -1.98
CA ARG A 114 -13.66 -5.05 -1.64
C ARG A 114 -13.57 -6.30 -2.51
N ALA A 115 -14.66 -7.04 -2.70
CA ALA A 115 -14.64 -8.25 -3.54
C ALA A 115 -14.18 -7.93 -4.97
N LYS A 116 -14.75 -6.90 -5.60
CA LYS A 116 -14.37 -6.46 -6.95
C LYS A 116 -12.93 -5.96 -7.00
N THR A 117 -12.48 -5.25 -5.96
CA THR A 117 -11.09 -4.77 -5.84
C THR A 117 -10.12 -5.94 -5.74
N ILE A 118 -10.42 -6.95 -4.93
CA ILE A 118 -9.56 -8.13 -4.74
C ILE A 118 -9.41 -8.92 -6.04
N ILE A 119 -10.52 -9.17 -6.75
CA ILE A 119 -10.50 -9.87 -8.05
C ILE A 119 -9.64 -9.09 -9.05
N LYS A 120 -9.88 -7.79 -9.19
CA LYS A 120 -9.12 -6.93 -10.11
C LYS A 120 -7.64 -6.82 -9.73
N PHE A 121 -7.33 -6.77 -8.44
CA PHE A 121 -5.97 -6.68 -7.93
C PHE A 121 -5.17 -7.97 -8.15
N SER A 122 -5.85 -9.11 -8.20
CA SER A 122 -5.22 -10.43 -8.28
C SER A 122 -4.93 -10.89 -9.72
N GLY A 123 -5.23 -10.06 -10.74
CA GLY A 123 -5.12 -10.38 -12.16
C GLY A 123 -4.56 -9.25 -13.01
#